data_AF-A0A3L6TAK2-F1
#
_entry.id   AF-A0A3L6TAK2-F1
#
_cell.length_a   1.000
_cell.length_b   1.000
_cell.length_c   1.000
_cell.angle_alpha   90.00
_cell.angle_beta   90.00
_cell.angle_gamma   90.00
#
_symmetry.space_group_name_H-M   'P 1'
#
loop_
_entity.id
_entity.type
_entity.pdbx_description
1 polymer ?
#
loop_
_entity_poly.entity_id
_entity_poly.type
_entity_poly.pdbx_seq_one_letter_code
_entity_poly.pdbx_strand_id
1 'polypeptide(L)'
;MPTANNNNKWQSFQGRKLFYSTTNATDGDSNNKPEAKISVTFVDKDGEEKLVKVPIGMSMLEAAHENDIELEGACEGSLACSTCHVIVTDVNYYNKMEDPVDEENDMLDLAFGLTETSRLGCQVIASPELDGISLALPSATRNFAVDGYVAKSH
;
A
#
# COMPACT_ATOMS: atom_id res chain seq x y z
N MET A 1 7.04 51.80 -4.31
CA MET A 1 7.20 51.09 -3.02
C MET A 1 5.96 51.36 -2.18
N PRO A 2 5.04 50.39 -2.02
CA PRO A 2 4.00 50.49 -1.00
C PRO A 2 4.54 49.99 0.35
N THR A 3 4.33 50.83 1.34
CA THR A 3 4.60 50.66 2.77
C THR A 3 3.65 49.65 3.42
N ALA A 4 4.16 48.95 4.43
CA ALA A 4 3.42 48.02 5.28
C ALA A 4 2.24 48.70 6.02
N ASN A 5 1.18 47.94 6.32
CA ASN A 5 0.47 48.11 7.57
C ASN A 5 -0.18 46.81 8.06
N ASN A 6 -0.10 46.65 9.36
CA ASN A 6 -0.39 45.51 10.20
C ASN A 6 -1.73 45.74 10.93
N ASN A 7 -2.24 44.65 11.51
CA ASN A 7 -3.04 44.58 12.73
C ASN A 7 -4.57 44.35 12.67
N ASN A 8 -4.93 43.07 12.80
CA ASN A 8 -5.86 42.45 13.76
C ASN A 8 -6.88 43.33 14.50
N LYS A 9 -8.18 42.94 14.43
CA LYS A 9 -8.98 42.65 15.63
C LYS A 9 -10.26 41.85 15.36
N TRP A 10 -10.58 41.02 16.35
CA TRP A 10 -11.65 40.04 16.49
C TRP A 10 -13.02 40.68 16.78
N GLN A 11 -14.13 39.98 16.48
CA GLN A 11 -15.21 39.68 17.44
C GLN A 11 -16.28 38.72 16.89
N SER A 12 -16.66 37.80 17.78
CA SER A 12 -17.69 36.75 17.72
C SER A 12 -19.10 37.27 17.41
N PHE A 13 -19.98 36.45 16.83
CA PHE A 13 -21.40 36.31 17.25
C PHE A 13 -22.08 35.09 16.58
N GLN A 14 -22.33 34.08 17.42
CA GLN A 14 -23.49 33.18 17.52
C GLN A 14 -24.43 32.95 16.30
N GLY A 15 -24.48 31.69 15.86
CA GLY A 15 -25.72 30.89 15.86
C GLY A 15 -26.68 31.00 14.67
N ARG A 16 -26.76 29.92 13.87
CA ARG A 16 -27.97 29.12 13.58
C ARG A 16 -27.64 28.06 12.52
N LYS A 17 -28.01 26.81 12.80
CA LYS A 17 -27.95 25.67 11.88
C LYS A 17 -28.86 25.92 10.67
N LEU A 18 -28.36 25.69 9.47
CA LEU A 18 -29.17 25.25 8.33
C LEU A 18 -28.45 24.08 7.66
N PHE A 19 -29.15 22.96 7.57
CA PHE A 19 -28.70 21.75 6.90
C PHE A 19 -28.65 21.98 5.39
N TYR A 20 -27.52 21.66 4.77
CA TYR A 20 -27.44 21.36 3.34
C TYR A 20 -26.67 20.06 3.18
N SER A 21 -27.42 18.96 3.01
CA SER A 21 -26.90 17.76 2.35
C SER A 21 -27.07 17.95 0.86
N THR A 22 -25.95 18.06 0.14
CA THR A 22 -25.72 17.38 -1.14
C THR A 22 -24.22 17.21 -1.29
N THR A 23 -23.74 16.01 -0.96
CA THR A 23 -22.41 15.53 -1.29
C THR A 23 -22.35 15.28 -2.80
N ASN A 24 -21.68 16.15 -3.55
CA ASN A 24 -21.01 15.74 -4.78
C ASN A 24 -19.55 15.50 -4.41
N ALA A 25 -19.27 14.33 -3.84
CA ALA A 25 -17.92 13.80 -3.72
C ALA A 25 -17.68 12.94 -4.95
N THR A 26 -17.23 13.57 -6.03
CA THR A 26 -16.54 12.88 -7.12
C THR A 26 -15.07 13.25 -6.98
N ASP A 27 -14.40 12.67 -5.99
CA ASP A 27 -12.93 12.61 -5.98
C ASP A 27 -12.52 11.48 -6.93
N GLY A 28 -12.73 11.73 -8.22
CA GLY A 28 -12.22 10.92 -9.32
C GLY A 28 -11.19 11.78 -10.04
N ASP A 29 -10.01 11.93 -9.42
CA ASP A 29 -8.91 12.71 -9.94
C ASP A 29 -8.47 12.17 -11.32
N SER A 30 -9.00 12.81 -12.37
CA SER A 30 -8.67 12.52 -13.76
C SER A 30 -7.39 13.27 -14.13
N ASN A 31 -6.25 12.85 -13.58
CA ASN A 31 -4.96 13.40 -13.99
C ASN A 31 -4.36 12.57 -15.12
N ASN A 32 -4.67 12.97 -16.35
CA ASN A 32 -4.00 12.53 -17.58
C ASN A 32 -2.54 13.03 -17.58
N LYS A 33 -1.66 12.32 -16.88
CA LYS A 33 -0.21 12.44 -16.97
C LYS A 33 0.29 11.23 -17.75
N PRO A 34 1.33 11.31 -18.62
CA PRO A 34 1.90 10.12 -19.22
C PRO A 34 2.37 9.19 -18.09
N GLU A 35 1.58 8.14 -17.83
CA GLU A 35 1.84 7.15 -16.80
C GLU A 35 3.12 6.40 -17.19
N ALA A 36 4.25 6.85 -16.66
CA ALA A 36 5.45 6.04 -16.71
C ALA A 36 5.12 4.75 -15.94
N LYS A 37 5.23 3.61 -16.62
CA LYS A 37 4.98 2.28 -16.06
C LYS A 37 6.29 1.54 -15.94
N ILE A 38 6.44 0.80 -14.86
CA ILE A 38 7.55 -0.13 -14.65
C ILE A 38 7.08 -1.56 -14.89
N SER A 39 8.02 -2.42 -15.26
CA SER A 39 7.79 -3.85 -15.40
C SER A 39 8.06 -4.53 -14.06
N VAL A 40 7.08 -5.26 -13.52
CA VAL A 40 7.21 -6.00 -12.27
C VAL A 40 6.87 -7.46 -12.54
N THR A 41 7.73 -8.38 -12.12
CA THR A 41 7.47 -9.82 -12.20
C THR A 41 7.02 -10.31 -10.84
N PHE A 42 5.81 -10.86 -10.76
CA PHE A 42 5.32 -11.54 -9.56
C PHE A 42 5.51 -13.05 -9.72
N VAL A 43 6.16 -13.70 -8.77
CA VAL A 43 6.35 -15.15 -8.74
C VAL A 43 5.38 -15.72 -7.70
N ASP A 44 4.40 -16.49 -8.14
CA ASP A 44 3.41 -17.10 -7.25
C ASP A 44 4.02 -18.26 -6.43
N LYS A 45 3.26 -18.78 -5.46
CA LYS A 45 3.61 -19.94 -4.63
C LYS A 45 3.95 -21.20 -5.44
N ASP A 46 3.36 -21.34 -6.63
CA ASP A 46 3.60 -22.45 -7.56
C ASP A 46 4.88 -22.24 -8.42
N GLY A 47 5.53 -21.08 -8.27
CA GLY A 47 6.70 -20.69 -9.07
C GLY A 47 6.34 -20.10 -10.44
N GLU A 48 5.06 -19.83 -10.70
CA GLU A 48 4.63 -19.18 -11.93
C GLU A 48 4.97 -17.68 -11.91
N GLU A 49 5.67 -17.23 -12.94
CA GLU A 49 6.06 -15.83 -13.09
C GLU A 49 5.04 -15.06 -13.94
N LYS A 50 4.50 -13.98 -13.40
CA LYS A 50 3.57 -13.08 -14.06
C LYS A 50 4.18 -11.69 -14.20
N LEU A 51 4.52 -11.33 -15.43
CA LEU A 51 5.01 -9.99 -15.76
C LEU A 51 3.82 -9.03 -15.90
N VAL A 52 3.81 -7.98 -15.09
CA VAL A 52 2.78 -6.95 -15.10
C VAL A 52 3.39 -5.56 -15.26
N LYS A 53 2.60 -4.62 -15.80
CA LYS A 53 3.02 -3.23 -15.98
C LYS A 53 2.34 -2.35 -14.95
N VAL A 54 3.13 -1.83 -14.02
CA VAL A 54 2.63 -1.05 -12.87
C VAL A 54 2.92 0.43 -13.10
N PRO A 55 1.91 1.32 -12.99
CA PRO A 55 2.16 2.76 -13.04
C PRO A 55 3.00 3.21 -11.84
N ILE A 56 3.94 4.13 -12.09
CA ILE A 56 4.76 4.73 -11.03
C ILE A 56 3.87 5.47 -10.04
N GLY A 57 4.11 5.25 -8.75
CA GLY A 57 3.32 5.78 -7.64
C GLY A 57 2.25 4.83 -7.11
N MET A 58 2.01 3.67 -7.75
CA MET A 58 1.11 2.63 -7.27
C MET A 58 1.83 1.65 -6.34
N SER A 59 1.13 1.12 -5.33
CA SER A 59 1.69 0.10 -4.43
C SER A 59 1.76 -1.28 -5.11
N MET A 60 2.70 -2.13 -4.69
CA MET A 60 2.76 -3.52 -5.21
C MET A 60 1.52 -4.34 -4.83
N LEU A 61 0.85 -4.00 -3.72
CA LEU A 61 -0.43 -4.60 -3.34
C LEU A 61 -1.53 -4.28 -4.36
N GLU A 62 -1.74 -3.00 -4.68
CA GLU A 62 -2.75 -2.61 -5.68
C GLU A 62 -2.41 -3.18 -7.05
N ALA A 63 -1.14 -3.14 -7.44
CA ALA A 63 -0.67 -3.72 -8.68
C ALA A 63 -0.96 -5.23 -8.78
N ALA A 64 -0.80 -5.96 -7.68
CA ALA A 64 -1.12 -7.37 -7.62
C ALA A 64 -2.64 -7.60 -7.79
N HIS A 65 -3.48 -6.83 -7.10
CA HIS A 65 -4.94 -6.93 -7.18
C HIS A 65 -5.48 -6.58 -8.57
N GLU A 66 -4.97 -5.52 -9.20
CA GLU A 66 -5.38 -5.12 -10.56
C GLU A 66 -5.02 -6.16 -11.62
N ASN A 67 -4.01 -6.99 -11.36
CA ASN A 67 -3.52 -7.99 -12.29
C ASN A 67 -3.90 -9.42 -11.89
N ASP A 68 -4.93 -9.62 -11.04
CA ASP A 68 -5.39 -10.94 -10.59
C ASP A 68 -4.24 -11.81 -10.04
N ILE A 69 -3.36 -11.23 -9.24
CA ILE A 69 -2.33 -11.96 -8.48
C ILE A 69 -2.89 -12.19 -7.08
N GLU A 70 -2.75 -13.43 -6.57
CA GLU A 70 -3.28 -13.86 -5.26
C GLU A 70 -2.42 -13.34 -4.09
N LEU A 71 -2.17 -12.04 -4.06
CA LEU A 71 -1.51 -11.36 -2.94
C LEU A 71 -2.56 -10.90 -1.93
N GLU A 72 -2.49 -11.41 -0.70
CA GLU A 72 -3.41 -11.00 0.35
C GLU A 72 -3.13 -9.57 0.85
N GLY A 73 -4.18 -8.89 1.31
CA GLY A 73 -4.11 -7.51 1.78
C GLY A 73 -5.18 -7.18 2.79
N ALA A 74 -5.27 -7.96 3.87
CA ALA A 74 -6.41 -7.94 4.81
C ALA A 74 -6.66 -6.58 5.48
N CYS A 75 -5.62 -5.75 5.63
CA CYS A 75 -5.69 -4.41 6.22
C CYS A 75 -5.65 -3.28 5.17
N GLU A 76 -5.76 -3.61 3.88
CA GLU A 76 -5.80 -2.65 2.77
C GLU A 76 -4.62 -1.65 2.79
N GLY A 77 -3.44 -2.10 3.22
CA GLY A 77 -2.24 -1.27 3.29
C GLY A 77 -2.11 -0.38 4.52
N SER A 78 -2.98 -0.53 5.53
CA SER A 78 -2.94 0.26 6.78
C SER A 78 -1.80 -0.11 7.75
N LEU A 79 -0.77 -0.84 7.29
CA LEU A 79 0.35 -1.34 8.12
C LEU A 79 -0.08 -2.13 9.37
N ALA A 80 -1.29 -2.70 9.36
CA ALA A 80 -1.87 -3.41 10.51
C ALA A 80 -1.82 -4.95 10.36
N CYS A 81 -1.16 -5.44 9.31
CA CYS A 81 -1.12 -6.85 8.95
C CYS A 81 0.13 -7.18 8.13
N SER A 82 0.51 -8.46 8.09
CA SER A 82 1.62 -8.98 7.29
C SER A 82 1.19 -9.93 6.17
N THR A 83 -0.09 -9.89 5.79
CA THR A 83 -0.63 -10.72 4.70
C THR A 83 -0.19 -10.25 3.31
N CYS A 84 0.22 -8.98 3.19
CA CYS A 84 0.83 -8.43 1.97
C CYS A 84 2.35 -8.65 1.87
N HIS A 85 2.90 -9.58 2.66
CA HIS A 85 4.31 -9.90 2.65
C HIS A 85 4.75 -10.39 1.26
N VAL A 86 5.82 -9.77 0.74
CA VAL A 86 6.48 -10.14 -0.51
C VAL A 86 7.98 -10.27 -0.28
N ILE A 87 8.63 -11.10 -1.08
CA ILE A 87 10.06 -11.35 -1.02
C ILE A 87 10.70 -10.80 -2.29
N VAL A 88 11.64 -9.86 -2.15
CA VAL A 88 12.35 -9.30 -3.30
C VAL A 88 13.42 -10.31 -3.73
N THR A 89 13.33 -10.82 -4.96
CA THR A 89 14.21 -11.88 -5.46
C THR A 89 15.63 -11.37 -5.73
N ASP A 90 15.77 -10.11 -6.16
CA ASP A 90 17.06 -9.50 -6.48
C ASP A 90 17.44 -8.42 -5.45
N VAL A 91 18.52 -8.70 -4.72
CA VAL A 91 19.10 -7.84 -3.67
C VAL A 91 19.52 -6.46 -4.22
N ASN A 92 19.86 -6.35 -5.51
CA ASN A 92 20.21 -5.07 -6.11
C ASN A 92 19.02 -4.12 -6.16
N TYR A 93 17.81 -4.64 -6.35
CA TYR A 93 16.58 -3.84 -6.28
C TYR A 93 16.20 -3.57 -4.83
N TYR A 94 16.40 -4.54 -3.93
CA TYR A 94 16.22 -4.34 -2.49
C TYR A 94 17.02 -3.15 -1.95
N ASN A 95 18.30 -3.06 -2.29
CA ASN A 95 19.19 -1.97 -1.85
C ASN A 95 18.86 -0.59 -2.45
N LYS A 96 18.01 -0.53 -3.48
CA LYS A 96 17.52 0.74 -4.04
C LYS A 96 16.24 1.22 -3.35
N MET A 97 15.57 0.34 -2.60
CA MET A 97 14.37 0.71 -1.86
C MET A 97 14.73 1.39 -0.55
N GLU A 98 13.81 2.20 -0.04
CA GLU A 98 13.93 2.74 1.31
C GLU A 98 13.86 1.61 2.33
N ASP A 99 14.70 1.64 3.36
CA ASP A 99 14.71 0.62 4.40
C ASP A 99 13.32 0.52 5.09
N PRO A 100 12.90 -0.69 5.51
CA PRO A 100 11.65 -0.85 6.25
C PRO A 100 11.69 -0.05 7.55
N VAL A 101 10.61 0.67 7.84
CA VAL A 101 10.45 1.38 9.12
C VAL A 101 10.28 0.40 10.28
N ASP A 102 10.55 0.84 11.51
CA ASP A 102 10.47 -0.03 12.69
C ASP A 102 9.10 -0.70 12.82
N GLU A 103 8.01 0.03 12.58
CA GLU A 103 6.66 -0.56 12.63
C GLU A 103 6.42 -1.59 11.51
N GLU A 104 7.05 -1.44 10.33
CA GLU A 104 7.00 -2.44 9.26
C GLU A 104 7.73 -3.71 9.69
N ASN A 105 8.90 -3.58 10.31
CA ASN A 105 9.68 -4.71 10.82
C ASN A 105 8.92 -5.49 11.90
N ASP A 106 8.27 -4.77 12.83
CA ASP A 106 7.43 -5.39 13.87
C ASP A 106 6.32 -6.28 13.26
N MET A 107 5.77 -5.87 12.11
CA MET A 107 4.75 -6.66 11.40
C MET A 107 5.38 -7.79 10.57
N LEU A 108 6.55 -7.55 9.95
CA LEU A 108 7.29 -8.57 9.20
C LEU A 108 7.73 -9.73 10.09
N ASP A 109 8.07 -9.50 11.36
CA ASP A 109 8.38 -10.55 12.34
C ASP A 109 7.24 -11.55 12.55
N LEU A 110 6.00 -11.15 12.22
CA LEU A 110 4.83 -11.99 12.29
C LEU A 110 4.56 -12.77 10.99
N ALA A 111 5.26 -12.43 9.90
CA ALA A 111 5.11 -13.04 8.59
C ALA A 111 5.68 -14.46 8.55
N PHE A 112 5.12 -15.29 7.68
CA PHE A 112 5.61 -16.65 7.46
C PHE A 112 6.71 -16.65 6.39
N GLY A 113 7.81 -17.35 6.65
CA GLY A 113 8.91 -17.43 5.67
C GLY A 113 9.66 -16.10 5.48
N LEU A 114 9.81 -15.32 6.56
CA LEU A 114 10.57 -14.07 6.55
C LEU A 114 12.01 -14.30 6.06
N THR A 115 12.47 -13.41 5.19
CA THR A 115 13.83 -13.37 4.62
C THR A 115 14.43 -11.98 4.80
N GLU A 116 15.74 -11.84 4.58
CA GLU A 116 16.43 -10.54 4.64
C GLU A 116 15.95 -9.53 3.58
N THR A 117 15.34 -10.02 2.50
CA THR A 117 14.80 -9.19 1.41
C THR A 117 13.27 -9.09 1.42
N SER A 118 12.66 -9.47 2.55
CA SER A 118 11.22 -9.41 2.75
C SER A 118 10.73 -7.99 3.01
N ARG A 119 9.61 -7.63 2.40
CA ARG A 119 8.94 -6.32 2.58
C ARG A 119 7.43 -6.48 2.63
N LEU A 120 6.74 -5.49 3.18
CA LEU A 120 5.30 -5.38 3.03
C LEU A 120 4.98 -4.77 1.67
N GLY A 121 4.36 -5.53 0.76
CA GLY A 121 4.04 -5.10 -0.60
C GLY A 121 3.14 -3.85 -0.66
N CYS A 122 2.41 -3.53 0.42
CA CYS A 122 1.66 -2.29 0.53
C CYS A 122 2.53 -1.05 0.76
N GLN A 123 3.72 -1.19 1.33
CA GLN A 123 4.68 -0.09 1.54
C GLN A 123 5.64 0.06 0.35
N VAL A 124 5.76 -0.96 -0.49
CA VAL A 124 6.58 -0.90 -1.70
C VAL A 124 5.83 -0.15 -2.80
N ILE A 125 6.29 1.06 -3.10
CA ILE A 125 5.73 1.91 -4.15
C ILE A 125 6.53 1.75 -5.44
N ALA A 126 5.83 1.60 -6.56
CA ALA A 126 6.42 1.56 -7.90
C ALA A 126 7.19 2.85 -8.19
N SER A 127 8.50 2.74 -8.38
CA SER A 127 9.39 3.85 -8.73
C SER A 127 10.18 3.51 -9.99
N PRO A 128 10.66 4.49 -10.77
CA PRO A 128 11.41 4.23 -12.01
C PRO A 128 12.69 3.42 -11.79
N GLU A 129 13.24 3.42 -10.57
CA GLU A 129 14.46 2.70 -10.20
C GLU A 129 14.24 1.19 -10.00
N LEU A 130 12.96 0.80 -9.82
CA LEU A 130 12.49 -0.57 -9.62
C LEU A 130 11.99 -1.22 -10.92
N ASP A 131 12.28 -0.63 -12.07
CA ASP A 131 11.91 -1.23 -13.36
C ASP A 131 12.64 -2.57 -13.59
N GLY A 132 11.87 -3.63 -13.75
CA GLY A 132 12.34 -5.01 -13.86
C GLY A 132 12.44 -5.77 -12.53
N ILE A 133 11.93 -5.22 -11.43
CA ILE A 133 11.93 -5.92 -10.13
C ILE A 133 11.12 -7.23 -10.20
N SER A 134 11.63 -8.25 -9.51
CA SER A 134 10.94 -9.53 -9.31
C SER A 134 10.58 -9.72 -7.83
N LEU A 135 9.31 -10.02 -7.57
CA LEU A 135 8.72 -10.19 -6.25
C LEU A 135 8.14 -11.61 -6.15
N ALA A 136 8.64 -12.40 -5.22
CA ALA A 136 8.10 -13.71 -4.92
C ALA A 136 7.07 -13.64 -3.79
N LEU A 137 5.95 -14.32 -3.97
CA LEU A 137 4.91 -14.48 -2.97
C LEU A 137 5.29 -15.65 -2.04
N PRO A 138 5.20 -15.48 -0.71
CA PRO A 138 5.45 -16.57 0.22
C PRO A 138 4.37 -17.66 0.05
N SER A 139 4.76 -18.91 0.23
CA SER A 139 3.86 -20.08 0.10
C SER A 139 2.64 -20.06 1.05
N ALA A 140 2.68 -19.24 2.10
CA ALA A 140 1.58 -19.05 3.03
C ALA A 140 1.67 -17.66 3.66
N THR A 141 0.52 -17.03 3.88
CA THR A 141 0.36 -15.76 4.61
C THR A 141 -0.36 -16.03 5.93
N ARG A 142 0.02 -15.32 6.99
CA ARG A 142 -0.61 -15.51 8.31
C ARG A 142 -1.83 -14.61 8.46
N ASN A 143 -2.96 -15.02 7.89
CA ASN A 143 -4.24 -14.37 8.15
C ASN A 143 -4.88 -14.97 9.41
N PHE A 144 -5.23 -14.14 10.40
CA PHE A 144 -6.02 -14.54 11.58
C PHE A 144 -7.50 -14.80 11.22
N ALA A 145 -7.78 -15.31 10.03
CA ALA A 145 -9.08 -15.90 9.75
C ALA A 145 -9.25 -17.04 10.76
N VAL A 146 -10.12 -16.82 11.73
CA VAL A 146 -10.54 -17.84 12.69
C VAL A 146 -11.33 -18.86 11.90
N ASP A 147 -10.62 -19.82 11.31
CA ASP A 147 -11.21 -21.03 10.77
C ASP A 147 -11.86 -21.80 11.92
N GLY A 148 -13.17 -21.56 12.11
CA GLY A 148 -14.08 -22.54 12.72
C GLY A 148 -14.36 -22.45 14.22
N TYR A 149 -14.19 -21.32 14.91
CA TYR A 149 -14.69 -21.23 16.31
C TYR A 149 -16.20 -20.92 16.37
N VAL A 150 -17.02 -21.97 16.34
CA VAL A 150 -18.44 -21.89 16.71
C VAL A 150 -18.53 -21.93 18.24
N ALA A 151 -18.76 -20.77 18.86
CA ALA A 151 -19.11 -20.73 20.28
C ALA A 151 -20.43 -21.49 20.48
N LYS A 152 -20.40 -22.61 21.20
CA LYS A 152 -21.62 -23.29 21.65
C LYS A 152 -22.35 -22.36 22.62
N SER A 153 -23.56 -21.95 22.25
CA SER A 153 -24.51 -21.35 23.18
C SER A 153 -24.78 -22.35 24.30
N HIS A 154 -24.55 -21.92 25.55
CA HIS A 154 -24.99 -22.64 26.74
C HIS A 154 -26.18 -21.90 27.37
#